data_AF-A0A954RQG8-F1
#
_entry.id   AF-A0A954RQG8-F1
#
_cell.length_a   1.000
_cell.length_b   1.000
_cell.length_c   1.000
_cell.angle_alpha   90.00
_cell.angle_beta   90.00
_cell.angle_gamma   90.00
#
_symmetry.space_group_name_H-M   'P 1'
#
loop_
_entity.id
_entity.type
_entity.pdbx_description
1 polymer ?
#
loop_
_entity_poly.entity_id
_entity_poly.type
_entity_poly.pdbx_seq_one_letter_code
_entity_poly.pdbx_strand_id
1 'polypeptide(L)'
;MNESSHSVSQQDQVRRLVRLATELSVGLAENRTRYEERIHATETQFASASQLIDEQAVESLDQLSGELTQKLAEARVEFEQQVEALEDERGRRSDEILRRRAEVTKQLEDNSDLQESQLRDSAKGDIEQLKKQHEDFLGRAANAAQHLDTTIEHVTRLLHQRSVPLPNGAAVDMHDAQTWSSTWMRRFEKSIETIGGLIQVARRRPAEKFVREGWVALFFLLATPVSAAIIGPLVAYESIRWAGAALVAGTLLSIAAYLLARQRAVSDWSALAPELADELAVARHALIQAQRAEQRELKAGHEEVRTHHEQQLLLCQAEREKQRRQTSETADTQAKELENSFALQHQRFQKQWEQRAHQLRQHYRPLIEQRRAFFAAQREQTLQQREQQTAKAEAEFAEVDENLRATWRRALAGFESFMEVLQNAAPLALAQLSDDTQHGEEWQPSTMPPDIVPIGRYQFQLPESNHELRNEPMPARLPAILSFPAHGSLLLNATDAGRDAAIGVLQNTTLQLLAAFPPGKLRLTIIDPLGLGQNFSAFMHLADYDERLV
;
A
#
# COMPACT_ATOMS: atom_id res chain seq x y z
N MET A 1 -47.78 109.08 -15.04
CA MET A 1 -46.75 108.28 -15.74
C MET A 1 -46.71 106.90 -15.09
N ASN A 2 -47.62 106.02 -15.52
CA ASN A 2 -47.60 104.58 -15.24
C ASN A 2 -48.56 103.92 -16.25
N GLU A 3 -48.25 104.04 -17.54
CA GLU A 3 -49.09 103.54 -18.65
C GLU A 3 -48.24 102.78 -19.69
N SER A 4 -47.31 101.95 -19.25
CA SER A 4 -46.46 101.17 -20.16
C SER A 4 -46.22 99.74 -19.70
N SER A 5 -47.23 99.10 -19.10
CA SER A 5 -47.15 97.72 -18.62
C SER A 5 -48.32 96.80 -19.03
N HIS A 6 -49.31 97.29 -19.79
CA HIS A 6 -50.53 96.52 -20.11
C HIS A 6 -50.59 95.92 -21.53
N SER A 7 -49.46 95.70 -22.20
CA SER A 7 -49.43 95.11 -23.57
C SER A 7 -48.97 93.66 -23.61
N VAL A 8 -49.06 92.91 -22.51
CA VAL A 8 -48.78 91.47 -22.54
C VAL A 8 -50.06 90.76 -22.94
N SER A 9 -50.16 90.39 -24.23
CA SER A 9 -51.30 89.64 -24.75
C SER A 9 -51.36 88.25 -24.11
N GLN A 10 -52.57 87.73 -23.89
CA GLN A 10 -52.79 86.33 -23.50
C GLN A 10 -52.03 85.37 -24.43
N GLN A 11 -51.97 85.70 -25.72
CA GLN A 11 -51.25 84.91 -26.72
C GLN A 11 -49.75 84.81 -26.41
N ASP A 12 -49.13 85.88 -25.90
CA ASP A 12 -47.71 85.89 -25.58
C ASP A 12 -47.42 85.06 -24.33
N GLN A 13 -48.31 85.09 -23.32
CA GLN A 13 -48.18 84.23 -22.14
C GLN A 13 -48.36 82.75 -22.48
N VAL A 14 -49.32 82.41 -23.35
CA VAL A 14 -49.50 81.03 -23.83
C VAL A 14 -48.29 80.58 -24.64
N ARG A 15 -47.77 81.42 -25.56
CA ARG A 15 -46.54 81.10 -26.32
C ARG A 15 -45.33 80.89 -25.40
N ARG A 16 -45.19 81.70 -24.36
CA ARG A 16 -44.13 81.56 -23.36
C ARG A 16 -44.23 80.24 -22.60
N LEU A 17 -45.43 79.86 -22.17
CA LEU A 17 -45.66 78.58 -21.51
C LEU A 17 -45.36 77.39 -22.42
N VAL A 18 -45.83 77.41 -23.67
CA VAL A 18 -45.58 76.32 -24.63
C VAL A 18 -44.09 76.19 -24.92
N ARG A 19 -43.39 77.31 -25.11
CA ARG A 19 -41.94 77.32 -25.30
C ARG A 19 -41.21 76.71 -24.10
N LEU A 20 -41.57 77.13 -22.89
CA LEU A 20 -40.98 76.58 -21.67
C LEU A 20 -41.27 75.08 -21.52
N ALA A 21 -42.50 74.64 -21.85
CA ALA A 21 -42.85 73.23 -21.82
C ALA A 21 -41.97 72.39 -22.77
N THR A 22 -41.65 72.92 -23.95
CA THR A 22 -40.75 72.25 -24.90
C THR A 22 -39.29 72.26 -24.43
N GLU A 23 -38.81 73.36 -23.85
CA GLU A 23 -37.46 73.43 -23.28
C GLU A 23 -37.30 72.44 -22.10
N LEU A 24 -38.31 72.34 -21.24
CA LEU A 24 -38.31 71.41 -20.11
C LEU A 24 -38.48 69.95 -20.53
N SER A 25 -39.30 69.64 -21.55
CA SER A 25 -39.44 68.26 -22.03
C SER A 25 -38.13 67.73 -22.63
N VAL A 26 -37.39 68.57 -23.37
CA VAL A 26 -36.05 68.24 -23.85
C VAL A 26 -35.09 68.00 -22.68
N GLY A 27 -35.10 68.90 -21.67
CA GLY A 27 -34.26 68.73 -20.49
C GLY A 27 -34.55 67.45 -19.69
N LEU A 28 -35.82 67.06 -19.55
CA LEU A 28 -36.24 65.82 -18.88
C LEU A 28 -35.77 64.58 -19.66
N ALA A 29 -35.92 64.59 -20.99
CA ALA A 29 -35.44 63.50 -21.85
C ALA A 29 -33.91 63.38 -21.80
N GLU A 30 -33.17 64.49 -21.91
CA GLU A 30 -31.71 64.51 -21.80
C GLU A 30 -31.23 64.01 -20.42
N ASN A 31 -31.90 64.40 -19.33
CA ASN A 31 -31.57 63.92 -17.99
C ASN A 31 -31.75 62.39 -17.89
N ARG A 32 -32.84 61.86 -18.45
CA ARG A 32 -33.09 60.41 -18.50
C ARG A 32 -32.01 59.66 -19.29
N THR A 33 -31.66 60.14 -20.49
CA THR A 33 -30.61 59.52 -21.30
C THR A 33 -29.26 59.54 -20.59
N ARG A 34 -28.88 60.65 -19.96
CA ARG A 34 -27.64 60.73 -19.17
C ARG A 34 -27.63 59.76 -17.99
N TYR A 35 -28.76 59.60 -17.32
CA TYR A 35 -28.90 58.62 -16.24
C TYR A 35 -28.72 57.19 -16.75
N GLU A 36 -29.41 56.81 -17.83
CA GLU A 36 -29.29 55.49 -18.45
C GLU A 36 -27.86 55.19 -18.90
N GLU A 37 -27.19 56.16 -19.55
CA GLU A 37 -25.78 56.04 -19.94
C GLU A 37 -24.85 55.83 -18.72
N ARG A 38 -25.10 56.57 -17.62
CA ARG A 38 -24.29 56.45 -16.40
C ARG A 38 -24.48 55.10 -15.73
N ILE A 39 -25.71 54.60 -15.64
CA ILE A 39 -26.01 53.28 -15.07
C ILE A 39 -25.36 52.19 -15.93
N HIS A 40 -25.56 52.23 -17.25
CA HIS A 40 -24.95 51.26 -18.16
C HIS A 40 -23.41 51.25 -18.07
N ALA A 41 -22.79 52.43 -18.01
CA ALA A 41 -21.34 52.54 -17.84
C ALA A 41 -20.87 51.93 -16.50
N THR A 42 -21.61 52.19 -15.42
CA THR A 42 -21.32 51.64 -14.08
C THR A 42 -21.44 50.11 -14.07
N GLU A 43 -22.49 49.55 -14.69
CA GLU A 43 -22.68 48.11 -14.80
C GLU A 43 -21.60 47.43 -15.65
N THR A 44 -21.20 48.06 -16.76
CA THR A 44 -20.11 47.55 -17.61
C THR A 44 -18.76 47.55 -16.88
N GLN A 45 -18.48 48.62 -16.11
CA GLN A 45 -17.28 48.69 -15.28
C GLN A 45 -17.29 47.63 -14.17
N PHE A 46 -18.43 47.45 -13.50
CA PHE A 46 -18.60 46.40 -12.49
C PHE A 46 -18.40 45.00 -13.08
N ALA A 47 -19.01 44.70 -14.23
CA ALA A 47 -18.89 43.41 -14.88
C ALA A 47 -17.44 43.08 -15.27
N SER A 48 -16.72 44.04 -15.87
CA SER A 48 -15.32 43.85 -16.24
C SER A 48 -14.39 43.71 -15.02
N ALA A 49 -14.60 44.51 -13.97
CA ALA A 49 -13.85 44.41 -12.73
C ALA A 49 -14.12 43.08 -12.00
N SER A 50 -15.37 42.64 -11.92
CA SER A 50 -15.75 41.37 -11.28
C SER A 50 -15.12 40.19 -12.01
N GLN A 51 -15.17 40.17 -13.34
CA GLN A 51 -14.56 39.11 -14.15
C GLN A 51 -13.04 39.05 -13.92
N LEU A 52 -12.35 40.19 -13.95
CA LEU A 52 -10.91 40.24 -13.71
C LEU A 52 -10.54 39.74 -12.30
N ILE A 53 -11.33 40.12 -11.29
CA ILE A 53 -11.13 39.66 -9.91
C ILE A 53 -11.32 38.14 -9.81
N ASP A 54 -12.35 37.59 -10.45
CA ASP A 54 -12.61 36.15 -10.44
C ASP A 54 -11.51 35.36 -11.17
N GLU A 55 -11.04 35.84 -12.33
CA GLU A 55 -9.92 35.24 -13.07
C GLU A 55 -8.63 35.22 -12.22
N GLN A 56 -8.27 36.36 -11.61
CA GLN A 56 -7.11 36.47 -10.72
C GLN A 56 -7.25 35.61 -9.45
N ALA A 57 -8.48 35.48 -8.93
CA ALA A 57 -8.75 34.63 -7.77
C ALA A 57 -8.53 33.16 -8.10
N VAL A 58 -9.05 32.69 -9.24
CA VAL A 58 -8.83 31.31 -9.70
C VAL A 58 -7.35 31.06 -9.93
N GLU A 59 -6.67 31.90 -10.71
CA GLU A 59 -5.25 31.70 -11.05
C GLU A 59 -4.38 31.63 -9.79
N SER A 60 -4.54 32.57 -8.85
CA SER A 60 -3.69 32.61 -7.65
C SER A 60 -4.00 31.49 -6.64
N LEU A 61 -5.25 31.02 -6.56
CA LEU A 61 -5.60 29.86 -5.72
C LEU A 61 -5.12 28.56 -6.34
N ASP A 62 -5.17 28.44 -7.67
CA ASP A 62 -4.62 27.31 -8.41
C ASP A 62 -3.10 27.24 -8.30
N GLN A 63 -2.41 28.38 -8.34
CA GLN A 63 -0.96 28.45 -8.08
C GLN A 63 -0.61 27.91 -6.69
N LEU A 64 -1.26 28.41 -5.63
CA LEU A 64 -0.98 27.97 -4.25
C LEU A 64 -1.34 26.49 -4.02
N SER A 65 -2.46 26.02 -4.57
CA SER A 65 -2.87 24.62 -4.45
C SER A 65 -1.98 23.69 -5.30
N GLY A 66 -1.53 24.17 -6.47
CA GLY A 66 -0.54 23.51 -7.32
C GLY A 66 0.81 23.36 -6.62
N GLU A 67 1.33 24.42 -6.00
CA GLU A 67 2.56 24.37 -5.19
C GLU A 67 2.46 23.37 -4.03
N LEU A 68 1.35 23.39 -3.28
CA LEU A 68 1.11 22.41 -2.21
C LEU A 68 1.10 20.98 -2.77
N THR A 69 0.43 20.75 -3.89
CA THR A 69 0.35 19.44 -4.54
C THR A 69 1.72 18.97 -4.99
N GLN A 70 2.51 19.85 -5.60
CA GLN A 70 3.89 19.57 -6.00
C GLN A 70 4.77 19.23 -4.79
N LYS A 71 4.71 20.01 -3.71
CA LYS A 71 5.50 19.77 -2.50
C LYS A 71 5.12 18.47 -1.80
N LEU A 72 3.84 18.12 -1.79
CA LEU A 72 3.37 16.83 -1.27
C LEU A 72 3.85 15.66 -2.15
N ALA A 73 3.88 15.84 -3.48
CA ALA A 73 4.42 14.85 -4.40
C ALA A 73 5.93 14.67 -4.22
N GLU A 74 6.71 15.75 -4.11
CA GLU A 74 8.14 15.72 -3.81
C GLU A 74 8.41 14.97 -2.51
N ALA A 75 7.69 15.30 -1.42
CA ALA A 75 7.84 14.60 -0.13
C ALA A 75 7.43 13.12 -0.20
N ARG A 76 6.49 12.76 -1.08
CA ARG A 76 6.08 11.36 -1.30
C ARG A 76 7.15 10.59 -2.07
N VAL A 77 7.74 11.19 -3.11
CA VAL A 77 8.84 10.57 -3.87
C VAL A 77 10.06 10.36 -2.96
N GLU A 78 10.39 11.33 -2.10
CA GLU A 78 11.45 11.17 -1.09
C GLU A 78 11.19 9.96 -0.17
N PHE A 79 9.95 9.78 0.29
CA PHE A 79 9.55 8.63 1.11
C PHE A 79 9.64 7.30 0.34
N GLU A 80 9.11 7.25 -0.89
CA GLU A 80 9.15 6.05 -1.73
C GLU A 80 10.60 5.61 -2.01
N GLN A 81 11.51 6.56 -2.30
CA GLN A 81 12.94 6.28 -2.46
C GLN A 81 13.59 5.73 -1.19
N GLN A 82 13.22 6.24 -0.01
CA GLN A 82 13.72 5.74 1.27
C GLN A 82 13.23 4.32 1.55
N VAL A 83 11.96 4.03 1.25
CA VAL A 83 11.38 2.68 1.40
C VAL A 83 12.02 1.70 0.41
N GLU A 84 12.19 2.08 -0.85
CA GLU A 84 12.83 1.23 -1.86
C GLU A 84 14.28 0.89 -1.47
N ALA A 85 15.07 1.88 -1.05
CA ALA A 85 16.43 1.65 -0.56
C ALA A 85 16.47 0.72 0.67
N LEU A 86 15.46 0.83 1.55
CA LEU A 86 15.31 -0.01 2.73
C LEU A 86 14.96 -1.47 2.35
N GLU A 87 14.06 -1.67 1.39
CA GLU A 87 13.68 -2.99 0.87
C GLU A 87 14.85 -3.69 0.16
N ASP A 88 15.63 -2.92 -0.61
CA ASP A 88 16.87 -3.39 -1.22
C ASP A 88 17.89 -3.86 -0.17
N GLU A 89 18.09 -3.07 0.90
CA GLU A 89 18.96 -3.45 2.01
C GLU A 89 18.43 -4.70 2.73
N ARG A 90 17.10 -4.81 2.94
CA ARG A 90 16.46 -6.00 3.50
C ARG A 90 16.74 -7.23 2.67
N GLY A 91 16.55 -7.14 1.35
CA GLY A 91 16.83 -8.22 0.41
C GLY A 91 18.28 -8.70 0.51
N ARG A 92 19.25 -7.77 0.43
CA ARG A 92 20.68 -8.11 0.53
C ARG A 92 21.05 -8.78 1.85
N ARG A 93 20.58 -8.28 2.99
CA ARG A 93 20.88 -8.87 4.31
C ARG A 93 20.18 -10.20 4.53
N SER A 94 18.94 -10.34 4.06
CA SER A 94 18.22 -11.62 4.11
C SER A 94 18.95 -12.69 3.29
N ASP A 95 19.39 -12.35 2.08
CA ASP A 95 20.19 -13.24 1.23
C ASP A 95 21.53 -13.61 1.88
N GLU A 96 22.18 -12.68 2.58
CA GLU A 96 23.41 -12.95 3.32
C GLU A 96 23.19 -13.97 4.46
N ILE A 97 22.10 -13.84 5.23
CA ILE A 97 21.73 -14.80 6.29
C ILE A 97 21.51 -16.19 5.68
N LEU A 98 20.75 -16.28 4.57
CA LEU A 98 20.49 -17.55 3.90
C LEU A 98 21.77 -18.18 3.34
N ARG A 99 22.66 -17.39 2.73
CA ARG A 99 23.96 -17.87 2.23
C ARG A 99 24.86 -18.36 3.36
N ARG A 100 24.97 -17.61 4.46
CA ARG A 100 25.76 -18.05 5.64
C ARG A 100 25.20 -19.34 6.24
N ARG A 101 23.88 -19.46 6.36
CA ARG A 101 23.22 -20.70 6.81
C ARG A 101 23.57 -21.88 5.90
N ALA A 102 23.48 -21.69 4.58
CA ALA A 102 23.80 -22.74 3.61
C ALA A 102 25.27 -23.15 3.67
N GLU A 103 26.19 -22.19 3.76
CA GLU A 103 27.63 -22.44 3.86
C GLU A 103 27.98 -23.21 5.15
N VAL A 104 27.48 -22.76 6.30
CA VAL A 104 27.71 -23.45 7.59
C VAL A 104 27.10 -24.84 7.55
N THR A 105 25.88 -24.99 7.02
CA THR A 105 25.24 -26.31 6.91
C THR A 105 26.08 -27.24 6.04
N LYS A 106 26.56 -26.77 4.88
CA LYS A 106 27.41 -27.56 3.99
C LYS A 106 28.72 -27.98 4.67
N GLN A 107 29.40 -27.06 5.35
CA GLN A 107 30.61 -27.38 6.11
C GLN A 107 30.37 -28.44 7.20
N LEU A 108 29.20 -28.39 7.86
CA LEU A 108 28.79 -29.43 8.82
C LEU A 108 28.56 -30.78 8.15
N GLU A 109 27.98 -30.81 6.94
CA GLU A 109 27.82 -32.05 6.18
C GLU A 109 29.17 -32.63 5.75
N ASP A 110 30.02 -31.82 5.13
CA ASP A 110 31.34 -32.25 4.65
C ASP A 110 32.22 -32.79 5.80
N ASN A 111 32.26 -32.09 6.94
CA ASN A 111 33.02 -32.53 8.12
C ASN A 111 32.45 -33.81 8.74
N SER A 112 31.13 -33.94 8.81
CA SER A 112 30.49 -35.14 9.35
C SER A 112 30.70 -36.35 8.44
N ASP A 113 30.58 -36.17 7.12
CA ASP A 113 30.76 -37.25 6.15
C ASP A 113 32.23 -37.73 6.16
N LEU A 114 33.19 -36.83 6.37
CA LEU A 114 34.60 -37.18 6.59
C LEU A 114 34.79 -38.00 7.87
N GLN A 115 34.18 -37.59 8.99
CA GLN A 115 34.24 -38.35 10.25
C GLN A 115 33.59 -39.74 10.12
N GLU A 116 32.43 -39.84 9.47
CA GLU A 116 31.78 -41.14 9.22
C GLU A 116 32.67 -42.04 8.34
N SER A 117 33.32 -41.48 7.32
CA SER A 117 34.28 -42.22 6.50
C SER A 117 35.46 -42.75 7.32
N GLN A 118 36.05 -41.90 8.16
CA GLN A 118 37.16 -42.29 9.05
C GLN A 118 36.75 -43.41 10.02
N LEU A 119 35.55 -43.33 10.59
CA LEU A 119 35.02 -44.38 11.46
C LEU A 119 34.82 -45.70 10.70
N ARG A 120 34.34 -45.67 9.46
CA ARG A 120 34.17 -46.86 8.62
C ARG A 120 35.50 -47.50 8.24
N ASP A 121 36.50 -46.68 7.92
CA ASP A 121 37.83 -47.16 7.56
C ASP A 121 38.56 -47.75 8.78
N SER A 122 38.40 -47.15 9.96
CA SER A 122 38.88 -47.73 11.23
C SER A 122 38.24 -49.10 11.50
N ALA A 123 36.91 -49.20 11.40
CA ALA A 123 36.21 -50.47 11.63
C ALA A 123 36.62 -51.57 10.64
N LYS A 124 36.85 -51.21 9.37
CA LYS A 124 37.43 -52.13 8.38
C LYS A 124 38.84 -52.57 8.79
N GLY A 125 39.69 -51.64 9.22
CA GLY A 125 41.04 -51.94 9.70
C GLY A 125 41.04 -52.92 10.88
N ASP A 126 40.16 -52.69 11.87
CA ASP A 126 40.03 -53.55 13.05
C ASP A 126 39.54 -54.96 12.67
N ILE A 127 38.58 -55.07 11.74
CA ILE A 127 38.09 -56.36 11.21
C ILE A 127 39.20 -57.09 10.42
N GLU A 128 39.97 -56.37 9.60
CA GLU A 128 41.10 -56.92 8.84
C GLU A 128 42.18 -57.48 9.80
N GLN A 129 42.44 -56.76 10.89
CA GLN A 129 43.39 -57.18 11.92
C GLN A 129 42.90 -58.44 12.66
N LEU A 130 41.62 -58.53 13.02
CA LEU A 130 41.02 -59.72 13.61
C LEU A 130 41.10 -60.94 12.66
N LYS A 131 40.83 -60.74 11.37
CA LYS A 131 40.98 -61.80 10.36
C LYS A 131 42.41 -62.28 10.25
N LYS A 132 43.38 -61.37 10.25
CA LYS A 132 44.80 -61.73 10.19
C LYS A 132 45.24 -62.54 11.42
N GLN A 133 44.80 -62.14 12.62
CA GLN A 133 45.05 -62.89 13.85
C GLN A 133 44.45 -64.31 13.78
N HIS A 134 43.27 -64.45 13.19
CA HIS A 134 42.62 -65.73 12.96
C HIS A 134 43.39 -66.61 11.97
N GLU A 135 43.86 -66.05 10.84
CA GLU A 135 44.68 -66.76 9.86
C GLU A 135 46.00 -67.25 10.47
N ASP A 136 46.67 -66.39 11.26
CA ASP A 136 47.89 -66.75 12.00
C ASP A 136 47.62 -67.87 13.02
N PHE A 137 46.45 -67.87 13.67
CA PHE A 137 46.03 -68.96 14.56
C PHE A 137 45.77 -70.25 13.79
N LEU A 138 45.05 -70.21 12.67
CA LEU A 138 44.79 -71.39 11.84
C LEU A 138 46.09 -72.03 11.33
N GLY A 139 47.08 -71.21 10.95
CA GLY A 139 48.42 -71.69 10.58
C GLY A 139 49.11 -72.43 11.73
N ARG A 140 49.05 -71.89 12.96
CA ARG A 140 49.60 -72.55 14.16
C ARG A 140 48.85 -73.84 14.51
N ALA A 141 47.52 -73.83 14.44
CA ALA A 141 46.69 -75.01 14.70
C ALA A 141 46.90 -76.12 13.66
N ALA A 142 47.13 -75.77 12.39
CA ALA A 142 47.46 -76.73 11.33
C ALA A 142 48.83 -77.39 11.59
N ASN A 143 49.84 -76.60 11.95
CA ASN A 143 51.16 -77.13 12.34
C ASN A 143 51.06 -78.04 13.57
N ALA A 144 50.23 -77.67 14.55
CA ALA A 144 49.95 -78.49 15.73
C ALA A 144 49.24 -79.80 15.39
N ALA A 145 48.27 -79.78 14.47
CA ALA A 145 47.61 -81.00 13.96
C ALA A 145 48.63 -81.94 13.31
N GLN A 146 49.49 -81.40 12.43
CA GLN A 146 50.56 -82.18 11.80
C GLN A 146 51.55 -82.75 12.82
N HIS A 147 51.87 -81.98 13.88
CA HIS A 147 52.72 -82.46 14.97
C HIS A 147 52.06 -83.57 15.79
N LEU A 148 50.76 -83.47 16.03
CA LEU A 148 49.97 -84.52 16.68
C LEU A 148 49.97 -85.80 15.85
N ASP A 149 49.69 -85.71 14.54
CA ASP A 149 49.63 -86.85 13.64
C ASP A 149 50.99 -87.57 13.55
N THR A 150 52.08 -86.82 13.43
CA THR A 150 53.44 -87.39 13.45
C THR A 150 53.79 -88.04 14.79
N THR A 151 53.31 -87.48 15.91
CA THR A 151 53.49 -88.06 17.24
C THR A 151 52.68 -89.34 17.41
N ILE A 152 51.42 -89.37 16.95
CA ILE A 152 50.57 -90.56 16.93
C ILE A 152 51.24 -91.66 16.09
N GLU A 153 51.74 -91.32 14.90
CA GLU A 153 52.40 -92.28 14.02
C GLU A 153 53.69 -92.83 14.67
N HIS A 154 54.48 -91.98 15.33
CA HIS A 154 55.68 -92.40 16.04
C HIS A 154 55.35 -93.35 17.21
N VAL A 155 54.36 -93.00 18.04
CA VAL A 155 53.91 -93.83 19.17
C VAL A 155 53.36 -95.16 18.67
N THR A 156 52.52 -95.13 17.63
CA THR A 156 51.93 -96.33 17.03
C THR A 156 53.01 -97.25 16.47
N ARG A 157 54.00 -96.70 15.77
CA ARG A 157 55.14 -97.48 15.23
C ARG A 157 55.98 -98.11 16.35
N LEU A 158 56.23 -97.39 17.45
CA LEU A 158 56.96 -97.92 18.60
C LEU A 158 56.21 -99.06 19.29
N LEU A 159 54.89 -98.94 19.48
CA LEU A 159 54.08 -99.98 20.09
C LEU A 159 53.91 -101.19 19.15
N HIS A 160 53.74 -100.96 17.85
CA HIS A 160 53.62 -102.01 16.84
C HIS A 160 54.88 -102.87 16.74
N GLN A 161 56.08 -102.27 16.76
CA GLN A 161 57.36 -103.00 16.81
C GLN A 161 57.49 -103.94 18.02
N ARG A 162 56.71 -103.69 19.08
CA ARG A 162 56.72 -104.45 20.34
C ARG A 162 55.50 -105.36 20.48
N SER A 163 54.66 -105.46 19.44
CA SER A 163 53.41 -106.23 19.46
C SER A 163 52.42 -105.79 20.55
N VAL A 164 52.48 -104.51 20.96
CA VAL A 164 51.54 -103.91 21.91
C VAL A 164 50.50 -103.12 21.11
N PRO A 165 49.19 -103.41 21.24
CA PRO A 165 48.16 -102.57 20.62
C PRO A 165 48.07 -101.24 21.37
N LEU A 166 47.89 -100.13 20.65
CA LEU A 166 47.54 -98.85 21.25
C LEU A 166 46.07 -98.93 21.71
N PRO A 167 45.76 -98.77 23.01
CA PRO A 167 44.39 -98.73 23.49
C PRO A 167 43.67 -97.49 22.95
N ASN A 168 42.34 -97.55 22.89
CA ASN A 168 41.57 -96.32 22.75
C ASN A 168 41.71 -95.54 24.06
N GLY A 169 42.23 -94.30 23.98
CA GLY A 169 42.31 -93.41 25.13
C GLY A 169 40.93 -93.13 25.71
N ALA A 170 40.87 -92.88 27.01
CA ALA A 170 39.65 -92.51 27.70
C ALA A 170 39.02 -91.27 27.03
N ALA A 171 37.70 -91.28 26.88
CA ALA A 171 36.95 -90.12 26.42
C ALA A 171 37.10 -89.02 27.49
N VAL A 172 37.94 -88.03 27.19
CA VAL A 172 38.16 -86.90 28.07
C VAL A 172 36.99 -85.93 27.88
N ASP A 173 36.02 -85.97 28.81
CA ASP A 173 34.92 -85.01 28.85
C ASP A 173 35.42 -83.72 29.52
N MET A 174 36.13 -82.91 28.73
CA MET A 174 36.65 -81.63 29.16
C MET A 174 35.77 -80.51 28.62
N HIS A 175 34.68 -80.24 29.34
CA HIS A 175 33.82 -79.09 29.06
C HIS A 175 34.30 -77.86 29.84
N ASP A 176 35.17 -77.06 29.23
CA ASP A 176 35.39 -75.67 29.65
C ASP A 176 34.88 -74.76 28.52
N ALA A 177 33.67 -74.21 28.69
CA ALA A 177 32.99 -73.45 27.65
C ALA A 177 33.55 -72.02 27.45
N GLN A 178 34.42 -71.53 28.36
CA GLN A 178 34.87 -70.14 28.44
C GLN A 178 36.40 -69.95 28.35
N THR A 179 37.15 -70.98 28.00
CA THR A 179 38.61 -70.90 27.90
C THR A 179 39.06 -70.41 26.52
N TRP A 180 40.01 -69.47 26.51
CA TRP A 180 40.54 -68.87 25.28
C TRP A 180 41.28 -69.88 24.40
N SER A 181 41.30 -69.64 23.09
CA SER A 181 41.99 -70.49 22.10
C SER A 181 43.46 -70.72 22.46
N SER A 182 44.13 -69.68 22.96
CA SER A 182 45.51 -69.73 23.47
C SER A 182 45.70 -70.64 24.67
N THR A 183 44.69 -70.79 25.53
CA THR A 183 44.73 -71.64 26.72
C THR A 183 44.65 -73.12 26.33
N TRP A 184 43.79 -73.45 25.38
CA TRP A 184 43.72 -74.79 24.80
C TRP A 184 45.00 -75.15 24.03
N MET A 185 45.60 -74.19 23.34
CA MET A 185 46.85 -74.39 22.60
C MET A 185 48.03 -74.69 23.53
N ARG A 186 48.17 -73.98 24.66
CA ARG A 186 49.18 -74.32 25.69
C ARG A 186 48.95 -75.71 26.29
N ARG A 187 47.69 -76.13 26.43
CA ARG A 187 47.35 -77.44 26.96
C ARG A 187 47.72 -78.57 25.99
N PHE A 188 47.51 -78.34 24.70
CA PHE A 188 48.03 -79.22 23.64
C PHE A 188 49.56 -79.37 23.73
N GLU A 189 50.31 -78.26 23.79
CA GLU A 189 51.77 -78.29 23.88
C GLU A 189 52.27 -79.08 25.10
N LYS A 190 51.62 -78.87 26.26
CA LYS A 190 51.93 -79.60 27.50
C LYS A 190 51.70 -81.10 27.39
N SER A 191 50.61 -81.55 26.74
CA SER A 191 50.35 -82.98 26.54
C SER A 191 51.35 -83.62 25.57
N ILE A 192 51.74 -82.92 24.50
CA ILE A 192 52.80 -83.37 23.59
C ILE A 192 54.15 -83.52 24.33
N GLU A 193 54.51 -82.55 25.17
CA GLU A 193 55.74 -82.62 25.98
C GLU A 193 55.70 -83.81 26.94
N THR A 194 54.55 -84.06 27.58
CA THR A 194 54.33 -85.19 28.49
C THR A 194 54.48 -86.53 27.76
N ILE A 195 53.91 -86.67 26.55
CA ILE A 195 54.09 -87.85 25.69
C ILE A 195 55.58 -88.08 25.37
N GLY A 196 56.31 -87.02 25.01
CA GLY A 196 57.75 -87.08 24.76
C GLY A 196 58.54 -87.57 25.99
N GLY A 197 58.17 -87.08 27.18
CA GLY A 197 58.73 -87.51 28.46
C GLY A 197 58.48 -88.98 28.77
N LEU A 198 57.24 -89.46 28.59
CA LEU A 198 56.86 -90.86 28.81
C LEU A 198 57.62 -91.82 27.89
N ILE A 199 57.79 -91.46 26.61
CA ILE A 199 58.59 -92.24 25.64
C ILE A 199 60.06 -92.31 26.07
N GLN A 200 60.65 -91.22 26.57
CA GLN A 200 62.03 -91.22 27.04
C GLN A 200 62.24 -92.08 28.29
N VAL A 201 61.30 -92.04 29.23
CA VAL A 201 61.33 -92.87 30.45
C VAL A 201 61.25 -94.36 30.09
N ALA A 202 60.37 -94.72 29.15
CA ALA A 202 60.27 -96.09 28.66
C ALA A 202 61.61 -96.58 28.06
N ARG A 203 62.18 -95.80 27.13
CA ARG A 203 63.46 -96.12 26.44
C ARG A 203 64.67 -96.31 27.36
N ARG A 204 64.63 -95.77 28.59
CA ARG A 204 65.74 -95.89 29.55
C ARG A 204 65.68 -97.16 30.40
N ARG A 205 64.59 -97.95 30.34
CA ARG A 205 64.46 -99.18 31.12
C ARG A 205 65.47 -100.26 30.66
N PRO A 206 66.08 -101.01 31.59
CA PRO A 206 67.18 -101.93 31.29
C PRO A 206 66.75 -103.09 30.36
N ALA A 207 65.51 -103.57 30.50
CA ALA A 207 64.95 -104.60 29.62
C ALA A 207 64.86 -104.15 28.15
N GLU A 208 64.57 -102.87 27.92
CA GLU A 208 64.47 -102.31 26.58
C GLU A 208 65.83 -102.05 25.93
N LYS A 209 66.81 -101.58 26.70
CA LYS A 209 68.21 -101.49 26.22
C LYS A 209 68.76 -102.85 25.84
N PHE A 210 68.51 -103.87 26.67
CA PHE A 210 68.97 -105.24 26.45
C PHE A 210 68.45 -105.84 25.13
N VAL A 211 67.19 -105.58 24.78
CA VAL A 211 66.55 -106.06 23.54
C VAL A 211 66.94 -105.22 22.32
N ARG A 212 67.05 -103.89 22.45
CA ARG A 212 67.25 -102.98 21.30
C ARG A 212 68.71 -102.84 20.85
N GLU A 213 69.65 -102.83 21.79
CA GLU A 213 71.07 -102.56 21.49
C GLU A 213 71.88 -103.84 21.19
N GLY A 214 71.20 -104.99 21.05
CA GLY A 214 71.87 -106.25 20.65
C GLY A 214 72.70 -106.91 21.75
N TRP A 215 72.49 -106.54 23.02
CA TRP A 215 73.19 -107.13 24.17
C TRP A 215 72.99 -108.64 24.30
N VAL A 216 72.00 -109.22 23.62
CA VAL A 216 71.81 -110.67 23.49
C VAL A 216 73.06 -111.35 22.93
N ALA A 217 73.75 -110.74 21.96
CA ALA A 217 74.99 -111.28 21.39
C ALA A 217 76.15 -111.25 22.41
N LEU A 218 76.21 -110.19 23.23
CA LEU A 218 77.18 -110.06 24.31
C LEU A 218 76.89 -111.06 25.45
N PHE A 219 75.62 -111.22 25.80
CA PHE A 219 75.16 -112.19 26.80
C PHE A 219 75.42 -113.62 26.33
N PHE A 220 75.28 -113.92 25.04
CA PHE A 220 75.65 -115.19 24.43
C PHE A 220 77.14 -115.49 24.55
N LEU A 221 77.99 -114.50 24.23
CA LEU A 221 79.44 -114.62 24.38
C LEU A 221 79.88 -114.83 25.84
N LEU A 222 79.16 -114.29 26.81
CA LEU A 222 79.43 -114.47 28.24
C LEU A 222 78.81 -115.75 28.82
N ALA A 223 77.61 -116.14 28.39
CA ALA A 223 76.90 -117.31 28.88
C ALA A 223 77.58 -118.62 28.45
N THR A 224 78.20 -118.63 27.27
CA THR A 224 78.88 -119.82 26.72
C THR A 224 80.07 -120.29 27.58
N PRO A 225 81.05 -119.43 27.97
CA PRO A 225 82.15 -119.82 28.85
C PRO A 225 81.69 -120.11 30.29
N VAL A 226 80.66 -119.43 30.81
CA VAL A 226 80.09 -119.74 32.13
C VAL A 226 79.42 -121.12 32.13
N SER A 227 78.69 -121.47 31.07
CA SER A 227 78.10 -122.80 30.89
C SER A 227 79.18 -123.88 30.78
N ALA A 228 80.27 -123.59 30.08
CA ALA A 228 81.44 -124.48 29.98
C ALA A 228 82.13 -124.70 31.35
N ALA A 229 82.25 -123.66 32.17
CA ALA A 229 82.83 -123.76 33.51
C ALA A 229 81.97 -124.55 34.50
N ILE A 230 80.64 -124.59 34.31
CA ILE A 230 79.73 -125.38 35.14
C ILE A 230 79.68 -126.84 34.66
N ILE A 231 79.63 -127.08 33.35
CA ILE A 231 79.48 -128.44 32.79
C ILE A 231 80.81 -129.20 32.76
N GLY A 232 81.93 -128.50 32.56
CA GLY A 232 83.28 -129.09 32.45
C GLY A 232 83.74 -129.92 33.67
N PRO A 233 83.53 -129.46 34.92
CA PRO A 233 83.90 -130.24 36.11
C PRO A 233 83.03 -131.49 36.35
N LEU A 234 81.80 -131.51 35.82
CA LEU A 234 80.83 -132.59 35.99
C LEU A 234 81.05 -133.77 35.04
N VAL A 235 81.78 -133.55 33.94
CA VAL A 235 82.05 -134.56 32.91
C VAL A 235 83.56 -134.62 32.72
N ALA A 236 84.22 -135.62 33.30
CA ALA A 236 85.67 -135.80 33.26
C ALA A 236 86.30 -135.43 31.89
N TYR A 237 87.38 -134.66 31.93
CA TYR A 237 87.85 -133.73 30.89
C TYR A 237 88.35 -134.35 29.57
N GLU A 238 88.22 -135.67 29.36
CA GLU A 238 88.83 -136.39 28.23
C GLU A 238 87.92 -136.59 27.00
N SER A 239 86.76 -135.91 26.89
CA SER A 239 85.89 -136.03 25.69
C SER A 239 85.41 -134.68 25.13
N ILE A 240 85.45 -134.51 23.80
CA ILE A 240 85.04 -133.28 23.07
C ILE A 240 83.55 -132.90 23.25
N ARG A 241 82.76 -133.78 23.88
CA ARG A 241 81.30 -133.64 24.03
C ARG A 241 80.87 -132.50 24.97
N TRP A 242 81.71 -132.08 25.91
CA TRP A 242 81.38 -130.97 26.83
C TRP A 242 81.28 -129.63 26.10
N ALA A 243 82.07 -129.40 25.06
CA ALA A 243 82.06 -128.16 24.29
C ALA A 243 80.75 -127.98 23.52
N GLY A 244 80.19 -129.06 22.96
CA GLY A 244 78.89 -129.04 22.27
C GLY A 244 77.72 -128.76 23.23
N ALA A 245 77.74 -129.36 24.43
CA ALA A 245 76.71 -129.13 25.43
C ALA A 245 76.74 -127.71 26.01
N ALA A 246 77.94 -127.14 26.24
CA ALA A 246 78.09 -125.77 26.72
C ALA A 246 77.59 -124.73 25.71
N LEU A 247 77.81 -124.95 24.41
CA LEU A 247 77.29 -124.09 23.35
C LEU A 247 75.76 -124.09 23.32
N VAL A 248 75.13 -125.28 23.40
CA VAL A 248 73.66 -125.40 23.41
C VAL A 248 73.04 -124.82 24.69
N ALA A 249 73.68 -124.97 25.84
CA ALA A 249 73.24 -124.35 27.08
C ALA A 249 73.35 -122.81 27.01
N GLY A 250 74.45 -122.28 26.46
CA GLY A 250 74.65 -120.84 26.26
C GLY A 250 73.65 -120.23 25.27
N THR A 251 73.31 -120.95 24.18
CA THR A 251 72.28 -120.51 23.23
C THR A 251 70.89 -120.48 23.88
N LEU A 252 70.52 -121.53 24.62
CA LEU A 252 69.22 -121.61 25.30
C LEU A 252 69.09 -120.57 26.41
N LEU A 253 70.15 -120.32 27.20
CA LEU A 253 70.16 -119.27 28.21
C LEU A 253 70.04 -117.87 27.61
N SER A 254 70.67 -117.63 26.46
CA SER A 254 70.57 -116.35 25.75
C SER A 254 69.19 -116.14 25.12
N ILE A 255 68.59 -117.20 24.57
CA ILE A 255 67.20 -117.17 24.08
C ILE A 255 66.23 -116.96 25.24
N ALA A 256 66.41 -117.64 26.37
CA ALA A 256 65.59 -117.45 27.57
C ALA A 256 65.73 -116.03 28.14
N ALA A 257 66.96 -115.50 28.23
CA ALA A 257 67.20 -114.12 28.65
C ALA A 257 66.59 -113.10 27.68
N TYR A 258 66.66 -113.35 26.38
CA TYR A 258 66.01 -112.52 25.36
C TYR A 258 64.48 -112.57 25.45
N LEU A 259 63.89 -113.76 25.64
CA LEU A 259 62.44 -113.92 25.79
C LEU A 259 61.95 -113.27 27.08
N LEU A 260 62.67 -113.41 28.19
CA LEU A 260 62.36 -112.75 29.46
C LEU A 260 62.51 -111.22 29.37
N ALA A 261 63.58 -110.73 28.75
CA ALA A 261 63.77 -109.30 28.52
C ALA A 261 62.71 -108.73 27.57
N ARG A 262 62.32 -109.48 26.52
CA ARG A 262 61.23 -109.12 25.62
C ARG A 262 59.89 -109.13 26.35
N GLN A 263 59.61 -110.13 27.19
CA GLN A 263 58.38 -110.20 27.98
C GLN A 263 58.29 -109.05 28.99
N ARG A 264 59.41 -108.72 29.64
CA ARG A 264 59.51 -107.58 30.57
C ARG A 264 59.35 -106.24 29.85
N ALA A 265 60.00 -106.07 28.69
CA ALA A 265 59.85 -104.89 27.86
C ALA A 265 58.40 -104.73 27.35
N VAL A 266 57.77 -105.82 26.87
CA VAL A 266 56.35 -105.78 26.46
C VAL A 266 55.44 -105.42 27.64
N SER A 267 55.68 -105.97 28.83
CA SER A 267 54.93 -105.63 30.04
C SER A 267 55.09 -104.16 30.45
N ASP A 268 56.31 -103.62 30.34
CA ASP A 268 56.61 -102.21 30.65
C ASP A 268 55.91 -101.27 29.66
N TRP A 269 55.91 -101.61 28.36
CA TRP A 269 55.23 -100.83 27.33
C TRP A 269 53.70 -101.00 27.37
N SER A 270 53.17 -102.17 27.73
CA SER A 270 51.72 -102.36 27.90
C SER A 270 51.18 -101.62 29.12
N ALA A 271 51.98 -101.43 30.17
CA ALA A 271 51.60 -100.63 31.33
C ALA A 271 51.57 -99.12 31.00
N LEU A 272 52.42 -98.66 30.08
CA LEU A 272 52.50 -97.27 29.63
C LEU A 272 51.56 -96.93 28.45
N ALA A 273 51.11 -97.94 27.71
CA ALA A 273 50.22 -97.78 26.57
C ALA A 273 48.89 -97.05 26.88
N PRO A 274 48.17 -97.31 27.99
CA PRO A 274 46.96 -96.55 28.33
C PRO A 274 47.26 -95.08 28.66
N GLU A 275 48.35 -94.80 29.38
CA GLU A 275 48.75 -93.42 29.73
C GLU A 275 49.15 -92.60 28.50
N LEU A 276 49.82 -93.23 27.52
CA LEU A 276 50.11 -92.62 26.22
C LEU A 276 48.85 -92.38 25.39
N ALA A 277 47.89 -93.31 25.43
CA ALA A 277 46.62 -93.18 24.71
C ALA A 277 45.74 -92.06 25.29
N ASP A 278 45.71 -91.92 26.62
CA ASP A 278 44.97 -90.87 27.32
C ASP A 278 45.56 -89.48 27.00
N GLU A 279 46.88 -89.31 27.07
CA GLU A 279 47.51 -88.02 26.73
C GLU A 279 47.38 -87.66 25.24
N LEU A 280 47.37 -88.64 24.34
CA LEU A 280 47.06 -88.41 22.92
C LEU A 280 45.59 -87.98 22.72
N ALA A 281 44.66 -88.54 23.49
CA ALA A 281 43.26 -88.12 23.47
C ALA A 281 43.09 -86.69 24.04
N VAL A 282 43.80 -86.34 25.11
CA VAL A 282 43.83 -84.97 25.66
C VAL A 282 44.38 -83.98 24.63
N ALA A 283 45.50 -84.30 23.98
CA ALA A 283 46.09 -83.43 22.95
C ALA A 283 45.13 -83.21 21.78
N ARG A 284 44.49 -84.29 21.28
CA ARG A 284 43.50 -84.20 20.20
C ARG A 284 42.29 -83.37 20.59
N HIS A 285 41.75 -83.58 21.78
CA HIS A 285 40.59 -82.84 22.27
C HIS A 285 40.93 -81.35 22.48
N ALA A 286 42.09 -81.04 23.06
CA ALA A 286 42.56 -79.69 23.26
C ALA A 286 42.68 -78.92 21.94
N LEU A 287 43.20 -79.55 20.87
CA LEU A 287 43.32 -78.91 19.56
C LEU A 287 41.95 -78.61 18.93
N ILE A 288 41.00 -79.55 19.00
CA ILE A 288 39.63 -79.36 18.48
C ILE A 288 38.92 -78.22 19.24
N GLN A 289 39.08 -78.16 20.56
CA GLN A 289 38.48 -77.09 21.36
C GLN A 289 39.17 -75.75 21.12
N ALA A 290 40.49 -75.71 20.89
CA ALA A 290 41.20 -74.50 20.51
C ALA A 290 40.64 -73.88 19.22
N GLN A 291 40.40 -74.71 18.19
CA GLN A 291 39.81 -74.26 16.93
C GLN A 291 38.37 -73.76 17.08
N ARG A 292 37.57 -74.41 17.94
CA ARG A 292 36.19 -73.97 18.23
C ARG A 292 36.14 -72.69 19.05
N ALA A 293 37.02 -72.54 20.04
CA ALA A 293 37.14 -71.34 20.85
C ALA A 293 37.53 -70.14 19.98
N GLU A 294 38.50 -70.31 19.08
CA GLU A 294 38.91 -69.28 18.13
C GLU A 294 37.76 -68.79 17.25
N GLN A 295 36.93 -69.70 16.73
CA GLN A 295 35.75 -69.30 15.92
C GLN A 295 34.73 -68.49 16.72
N ARG A 296 34.63 -68.72 18.05
CA ARG A 296 33.75 -67.95 18.93
C ARG A 296 34.35 -66.58 19.21
N GLU A 297 35.65 -66.51 19.51
CA GLU A 297 36.39 -65.27 19.73
C GLU A 297 36.32 -64.37 18.49
N LEU A 298 36.48 -64.93 17.29
CA LEU A 298 36.36 -64.17 16.04
C LEU A 298 34.96 -63.56 15.90
N LYS A 299 33.89 -64.35 16.11
CA LYS A 299 32.50 -63.85 16.00
C LYS A 299 32.21 -62.79 17.05
N ALA A 300 32.62 -63.03 18.30
CA ALA A 300 32.45 -62.06 19.38
C ALA A 300 33.20 -60.75 19.10
N GLY A 301 34.43 -60.83 18.59
CA GLY A 301 35.21 -59.65 18.19
C GLY A 301 34.59 -58.88 17.02
N HIS A 302 34.01 -59.57 16.02
CA HIS A 302 33.27 -58.91 14.95
C HIS A 302 32.02 -58.19 15.47
N GLU A 303 31.28 -58.81 16.39
CA GLU A 303 30.09 -58.22 17.01
C GLU A 303 30.46 -57.00 17.88
N GLU A 304 31.56 -57.08 18.62
CA GLU A 304 32.07 -55.98 19.47
C GLU A 304 32.53 -54.78 18.63
N VAL A 305 33.33 -55.00 17.58
CA VAL A 305 33.75 -53.93 16.66
C VAL A 305 32.53 -53.29 15.97
N ARG A 306 31.56 -54.12 15.55
CA ARG A 306 30.34 -53.63 14.91
C ARG A 306 29.49 -52.78 15.86
N THR A 307 29.23 -53.25 17.07
CA THR A 307 28.41 -52.53 18.06
C THR A 307 29.07 -51.24 18.51
N HIS A 308 30.38 -51.26 18.76
CA HIS A 308 31.14 -50.06 19.06
C HIS A 308 31.07 -49.04 17.93
N HIS A 309 31.23 -49.48 16.68
CA HIS A 309 31.14 -48.63 15.50
C HIS A 309 29.72 -48.05 15.30
N GLU A 310 28.67 -48.85 15.45
CA GLU A 310 27.28 -48.39 15.36
C GLU A 310 26.97 -47.32 16.42
N GLN A 311 27.47 -47.48 17.65
CA GLN A 311 27.33 -46.46 18.70
C GLN A 311 28.05 -45.15 18.34
N GLN A 312 29.27 -45.21 17.80
CA GLN A 312 30.02 -44.02 17.39
C GLN A 312 29.32 -43.28 16.24
N LEU A 313 28.77 -44.01 15.27
CA LEU A 313 27.98 -43.41 14.18
C LEU A 313 26.73 -42.70 14.72
N LEU A 314 26.00 -43.32 15.64
CA LEU A 314 24.82 -42.71 16.24
C LEU A 314 25.16 -41.42 17.01
N LEU A 315 26.26 -41.40 17.75
CA LEU A 315 26.74 -40.20 18.45
C LEU A 315 27.11 -39.09 17.45
N CYS A 316 27.85 -39.42 16.39
CA CYS A 316 28.21 -38.49 15.32
C CYS A 316 26.96 -37.88 14.66
N GLN A 317 25.95 -38.70 14.35
CA GLN A 317 24.69 -38.27 13.75
C GLN A 317 23.87 -37.38 14.68
N ALA A 318 23.80 -37.72 15.97
CA ALA A 318 23.10 -36.91 16.97
C ALA A 318 23.76 -35.52 17.15
N GLU A 319 25.10 -35.46 17.17
CA GLU A 319 25.86 -34.22 17.24
C GLU A 319 25.59 -33.34 16.00
N ARG A 320 25.56 -33.94 14.80
CA ARG A 320 25.22 -33.26 13.53
C ARG A 320 23.81 -32.67 13.56
N GLU A 321 22.81 -33.45 13.99
CA GLU A 321 21.44 -32.95 14.09
C GLU A 321 21.32 -31.77 15.06
N LYS A 322 22.00 -31.86 16.21
CA LYS A 322 22.04 -30.78 17.20
C LYS A 322 22.66 -29.51 16.62
N GLN A 323 23.81 -29.61 15.94
CA GLN A 323 24.47 -28.47 15.31
C GLN A 323 23.63 -27.86 14.17
N ARG A 324 22.95 -28.69 13.38
CA ARG A 324 21.98 -28.21 12.37
C ARG A 324 20.82 -27.44 12.97
N ARG A 325 20.23 -27.94 14.07
CA ARG A 325 19.15 -27.24 14.77
C ARG A 325 19.61 -25.89 15.30
N GLN A 326 20.77 -25.84 15.97
CA GLN A 326 21.36 -24.60 16.45
C GLN A 326 21.63 -23.59 15.33
N THR A 327 22.13 -24.06 14.18
CA THR A 327 22.38 -23.21 12.99
C THR A 327 21.06 -22.67 12.41
N SER A 328 20.01 -23.48 12.38
CA SER A 328 18.68 -23.02 11.96
C SER A 328 18.09 -21.99 12.93
N GLU A 329 18.12 -22.28 14.24
CA GLU A 329 17.57 -21.40 15.27
C GLU A 329 18.26 -20.03 15.31
N THR A 330 19.59 -20.01 15.17
CA THR A 330 20.37 -18.76 15.09
C THR A 330 20.02 -17.96 13.84
N ALA A 331 19.93 -18.61 12.67
CA ALA A 331 19.51 -17.95 11.43
C ALA A 331 18.07 -17.41 11.51
N ASP A 332 17.14 -18.17 12.10
CA ASP A 332 15.74 -17.76 12.26
C ASP A 332 15.62 -16.58 13.26
N THR A 333 16.45 -16.56 14.30
CA THR A 333 16.51 -15.45 15.27
C THR A 333 17.05 -14.18 14.60
N GLN A 334 18.15 -14.29 13.84
CA GLN A 334 18.70 -13.17 13.07
C GLN A 334 17.70 -12.65 12.03
N ALA A 335 16.98 -13.53 11.34
CA ALA A 335 15.95 -13.13 10.39
C ALA A 335 14.79 -12.37 11.07
N LYS A 336 14.36 -12.80 12.26
CA LYS A 336 13.33 -12.09 13.05
C LYS A 336 13.80 -10.73 13.54
N GLU A 337 15.03 -10.63 14.04
CA GLU A 337 15.63 -9.36 14.48
C GLU A 337 15.76 -8.39 13.30
N LEU A 338 16.18 -8.90 12.15
CA LEU A 338 16.26 -8.15 10.90
C LEU A 338 14.89 -7.59 10.53
N GLU A 339 13.86 -8.44 10.45
CA GLU A 339 12.50 -8.03 10.09
C GLU A 339 11.93 -6.99 11.05
N ASN A 340 12.11 -7.18 12.37
CA ASN A 340 11.68 -6.22 13.39
C ASN A 340 12.38 -4.86 13.24
N SER A 341 13.68 -4.87 12.94
CA SER A 341 14.45 -3.63 12.74
C SER A 341 13.97 -2.85 11.51
N PHE A 342 13.67 -3.55 10.41
CA PHE A 342 13.14 -2.97 9.18
C PHE A 342 11.71 -2.45 9.37
N ALA A 343 10.85 -3.21 10.04
CA ALA A 343 9.50 -2.76 10.37
C ALA A 343 9.52 -1.46 11.18
N LEU A 344 10.43 -1.34 12.15
CA LEU A 344 10.60 -0.12 12.94
C LEU A 344 11.10 1.05 12.09
N GLN A 345 12.06 0.82 11.19
CA GLN A 345 12.56 1.87 10.29
C GLN A 345 11.50 2.32 9.29
N HIS A 346 10.77 1.39 8.69
CA HIS A 346 9.63 1.70 7.82
C HIS A 346 8.59 2.55 8.54
N GLN A 347 8.22 2.18 9.78
CA GLN A 347 7.29 2.98 10.59
C GLN A 347 7.84 4.39 10.88
N ARG A 348 9.16 4.55 11.07
CA ARG A 348 9.78 5.86 11.26
C ARG A 348 9.69 6.71 10.00
N PHE A 349 10.01 6.17 8.82
CA PHE A 349 9.88 6.89 7.55
C PHE A 349 8.43 7.28 7.29
N GLN A 350 7.48 6.38 7.55
CA GLN A 350 6.06 6.67 7.43
C GLN A 350 5.64 7.85 8.33
N LYS A 351 6.05 7.84 9.61
CA LYS A 351 5.76 8.94 10.54
C LYS A 351 6.40 10.26 10.09
N GLN A 352 7.63 10.22 9.57
CA GLN A 352 8.31 11.41 9.07
C GLN A 352 7.59 12.01 7.85
N TRP A 353 7.16 11.16 6.91
CA TRP A 353 6.35 11.57 5.77
C TRP A 353 5.01 12.17 6.20
N GLU A 354 4.28 11.50 7.11
CA GLU A 354 3.02 12.00 7.66
C GLU A 354 3.20 13.36 8.35
N GLN A 355 4.25 13.54 9.14
CA GLN A 355 4.58 14.80 9.79
C GLN A 355 4.92 15.90 8.78
N ARG A 356 5.73 15.62 7.76
CA ARG A 356 6.10 16.58 6.72
C ARG A 356 4.90 16.98 5.87
N ALA A 357 4.06 16.01 5.47
CA ALA A 357 2.81 16.26 4.76
C ALA A 357 1.85 17.10 5.62
N HIS A 358 1.77 16.82 6.93
CA HIS A 358 0.96 17.61 7.85
C HIS A 358 1.48 19.05 7.98
N GLN A 359 2.79 19.25 8.14
CA GLN A 359 3.42 20.57 8.20
C GLN A 359 3.19 21.38 6.93
N LEU A 360 3.33 20.77 5.75
CA LEU A 360 3.02 21.41 4.47
C LEU A 360 1.56 21.85 4.42
N ARG A 361 0.61 20.97 4.77
CA ARG A 361 -0.81 21.33 4.82
C ARG A 361 -1.10 22.44 5.84
N GLN A 362 -0.47 22.40 7.01
CA GLN A 362 -0.61 23.45 8.03
C GLN A 362 -0.05 24.80 7.58
N HIS A 363 1.03 24.80 6.78
CA HIS A 363 1.63 26.01 6.24
C HIS A 363 0.78 26.63 5.11
N TYR A 364 0.33 25.83 4.15
CA TYR A 364 -0.41 26.33 2.99
C TYR A 364 -1.88 26.64 3.26
N ARG A 365 -2.52 25.96 4.22
CA ARG A 365 -3.92 26.22 4.58
C ARG A 365 -4.20 27.69 4.94
N PRO A 366 -3.47 28.35 5.85
CA PRO A 366 -3.72 29.76 6.16
C PRO A 366 -3.41 30.68 4.97
N LEU A 367 -2.44 30.34 4.12
CA LEU A 367 -2.13 31.13 2.91
C LEU A 367 -3.29 31.10 1.91
N ILE A 368 -3.89 29.93 1.68
CA ILE A 368 -5.08 29.77 0.83
C ILE A 368 -6.27 30.53 1.41
N GLU A 369 -6.53 30.41 2.72
CA GLU A 369 -7.63 31.13 3.37
C GLU A 369 -7.43 32.65 3.37
N GLN A 370 -6.20 33.14 3.60
CA GLN A 370 -5.88 34.56 3.47
C GLN A 370 -6.08 35.06 2.04
N ARG A 371 -5.67 34.28 1.04
CA ARG A 371 -5.87 34.64 -0.37
C ARG A 371 -7.35 34.66 -0.74
N ARG A 372 -8.16 33.70 -0.27
CA ARG A 372 -9.62 33.70 -0.42
C ARG A 372 -10.26 34.93 0.22
N ALA A 373 -9.88 35.24 1.45
CA ALA A 373 -10.39 36.40 2.18
C ALA A 373 -10.04 37.72 1.46
N PHE A 374 -8.83 37.82 0.90
CA PHE A 374 -8.40 38.98 0.11
C PHE A 374 -9.32 39.22 -1.10
N PHE A 375 -9.60 38.21 -1.92
CA PHE A 375 -10.49 38.38 -3.07
C PHE A 375 -11.96 38.52 -2.69
N ALA A 376 -12.40 37.92 -1.57
CA ALA A 376 -13.73 38.17 -1.04
C ALA A 376 -13.89 39.66 -0.64
N ALA A 377 -12.89 40.23 0.04
CA ALA A 377 -12.88 41.64 0.39
C ALA A 377 -12.84 42.56 -0.85
N GLN A 378 -12.08 42.20 -1.89
CA GLN A 378 -12.09 42.96 -3.15
C GLN A 378 -13.44 42.90 -3.88
N ARG A 379 -14.11 41.75 -3.91
CA ARG A 379 -15.46 41.62 -4.48
C ARG A 379 -16.47 42.47 -3.73
N GLU A 380 -16.43 42.42 -2.41
CA GLU A 380 -17.28 43.25 -1.55
C GLU A 380 -17.05 44.74 -1.79
N GLN A 381 -15.78 45.18 -1.87
CA GLN A 381 -15.45 46.57 -2.17
C GLN A 381 -15.97 47.01 -3.54
N THR A 382 -15.82 46.19 -4.58
CA THR A 382 -16.31 46.49 -5.93
C THR A 382 -17.84 46.56 -5.98
N LEU A 383 -18.53 45.70 -5.21
CA LEU A 383 -19.99 45.74 -5.07
C LEU A 383 -20.45 47.03 -4.37
N GLN A 384 -19.81 47.40 -3.26
CA GLN A 384 -20.11 48.63 -2.55
C GLN A 384 -19.85 49.87 -3.42
N GLN A 385 -18.80 49.86 -4.24
CA GLN A 385 -18.53 50.95 -5.19
C GLN A 385 -19.62 51.07 -6.25
N ARG A 386 -20.11 49.94 -6.80
CA ARG A 386 -21.26 49.93 -7.72
C ARG A 386 -22.49 50.53 -7.06
N GLU A 387 -22.87 50.07 -5.87
CA GLU A 387 -24.04 50.55 -5.14
C GLU A 387 -23.95 52.05 -4.86
N GLN A 388 -22.79 52.54 -4.41
CA GLN A 388 -22.56 53.97 -4.19
C GLN A 388 -22.68 54.81 -5.47
N GLN A 389 -22.15 54.31 -6.59
CA GLN A 389 -22.24 55.02 -7.87
C GLN A 389 -23.66 55.04 -8.42
N THR A 390 -24.39 53.92 -8.32
CA THR A 390 -25.81 53.85 -8.71
C THR A 390 -26.67 54.77 -7.84
N ALA A 391 -26.53 54.71 -6.51
CA ALA A 391 -27.29 55.57 -5.60
C ALA A 391 -26.99 57.06 -5.84
N LYS A 392 -25.73 57.41 -6.14
CA LYS A 392 -25.35 58.78 -6.51
C LYS A 392 -26.00 59.21 -7.83
N ALA A 393 -25.99 58.36 -8.85
CA ALA A 393 -26.62 58.66 -10.13
C ALA A 393 -28.15 58.81 -10.01
N GLU A 394 -28.80 57.97 -9.19
CA GLU A 394 -30.23 58.07 -8.87
C GLU A 394 -30.57 59.38 -8.15
N ALA A 395 -29.77 59.77 -7.16
CA ALA A 395 -29.95 61.03 -6.44
C ALA A 395 -29.79 62.25 -7.36
N GLU A 396 -28.73 62.27 -8.18
CA GLU A 396 -28.50 63.34 -9.16
C GLU A 396 -29.64 63.42 -10.19
N PHE A 397 -30.11 62.28 -10.69
CA PHE A 397 -31.25 62.21 -11.61
C PHE A 397 -32.53 62.79 -10.97
N ALA A 398 -32.86 62.34 -9.76
CA ALA A 398 -34.06 62.79 -9.04
C ALA A 398 -34.03 64.28 -8.71
N GLU A 399 -32.86 64.81 -8.33
CA GLU A 399 -32.68 66.25 -8.06
C GLU A 399 -32.94 67.09 -9.30
N VAL A 400 -32.35 66.71 -10.44
CA VAL A 400 -32.54 67.44 -11.71
C VAL A 400 -33.98 67.31 -12.21
N ASP A 401 -34.57 66.11 -12.16
CA ASP A 401 -35.96 65.87 -12.59
C ASP A 401 -36.95 66.71 -11.76
N GLU A 402 -36.83 66.71 -10.42
CA GLU A 402 -37.67 67.51 -9.55
C GLU A 402 -37.48 69.02 -9.78
N ASN A 403 -36.25 69.50 -10.02
CA ASN A 403 -36.02 70.92 -10.26
C ASN A 403 -36.65 71.39 -11.59
N LEU A 404 -36.59 70.56 -12.64
CA LEU A 404 -37.24 70.84 -13.92
C LEU A 404 -38.77 70.86 -13.76
N ARG A 405 -39.35 69.87 -13.06
CA ARG A 405 -40.80 69.81 -12.78
C ARG A 405 -41.27 70.93 -11.87
N ALA A 406 -40.50 71.30 -10.85
CA ALA A 406 -40.80 72.43 -9.99
C ALA A 406 -40.75 73.76 -10.78
N THR A 407 -39.88 73.87 -11.78
CA THR A 407 -39.84 75.02 -12.69
C THR A 407 -41.10 75.11 -13.54
N TRP A 408 -41.59 73.98 -14.06
CA TRP A 408 -42.89 73.90 -14.73
C TRP A 408 -44.03 74.37 -13.81
N ARG A 409 -44.15 73.77 -12.61
CA ARG A 409 -45.19 74.12 -11.63
C ARG A 409 -45.18 75.61 -11.27
N ARG A 410 -44.00 76.21 -11.07
CA ARG A 410 -43.85 77.65 -10.80
C ARG A 410 -44.34 78.51 -11.96
N ALA A 411 -43.98 78.14 -13.20
CA ALA A 411 -44.43 78.86 -14.38
C ALA A 411 -45.95 78.76 -14.58
N LEU A 412 -46.52 77.56 -14.34
CA LEU A 412 -47.95 77.35 -14.42
C LEU A 412 -48.71 78.16 -13.37
N ALA A 413 -48.28 78.15 -12.10
CA ALA A 413 -48.91 78.95 -11.05
C ALA A 413 -48.88 80.46 -11.36
N GLY A 414 -47.77 80.93 -11.96
CA GLY A 414 -47.67 82.32 -12.44
C GLY A 414 -48.65 82.63 -13.57
N PHE A 415 -48.85 81.68 -14.50
CA PHE A 415 -49.83 81.82 -15.57
C PHE A 415 -51.28 81.75 -15.05
N GLU A 416 -51.58 80.85 -14.12
CA GLU A 416 -52.90 80.76 -13.47
C GLU A 416 -53.25 82.07 -12.76
N SER A 417 -52.29 82.66 -12.03
CA SER A 417 -52.45 83.98 -11.40
C SER A 417 -52.72 85.08 -12.45
N PHE A 418 -52.02 85.06 -13.58
CA PHE A 418 -52.29 85.98 -14.69
C PHE A 418 -53.70 85.79 -15.25
N MET A 419 -54.14 84.54 -15.41
CA MET A 419 -55.48 84.22 -15.90
C MET A 419 -56.58 84.63 -14.91
N GLU A 420 -56.34 84.50 -13.60
CA GLU A 420 -57.26 84.97 -12.56
C GLU A 420 -57.42 86.49 -12.60
N VAL A 421 -56.33 87.25 -12.76
CA VAL A 421 -56.39 88.71 -12.95
C VAL A 421 -57.21 89.07 -14.19
N LEU A 422 -57.01 88.38 -15.31
CA LEU A 422 -57.78 88.61 -16.53
C LEU A 422 -59.27 88.27 -16.37
N GLN A 423 -59.60 87.20 -15.64
CA GLN A 423 -60.99 86.81 -15.37
C GLN A 423 -61.69 87.82 -14.46
N ASN A 424 -61.01 88.31 -13.41
CA ASN A 424 -61.54 89.32 -12.51
C ASN A 424 -61.68 90.71 -13.16
N ALA A 425 -60.85 91.01 -14.17
CA ALA A 425 -60.93 92.25 -14.94
C ALA A 425 -62.02 92.23 -16.04
N ALA A 426 -62.50 91.05 -16.44
CA ALA A 426 -63.64 90.95 -17.34
C ALA A 426 -64.91 91.42 -16.60
N PRO A 427 -65.78 92.24 -17.23
CA PRO A 427 -67.02 92.66 -16.59
C PRO A 427 -67.82 91.44 -16.12
N LEU A 428 -68.25 91.44 -14.85
CA LEU A 428 -69.09 90.37 -14.27
C LEU A 428 -70.29 90.02 -15.17
N ALA A 429 -70.83 91.04 -15.86
CA ALA A 429 -71.92 90.97 -16.84
C ALA A 429 -71.67 90.00 -18.01
N LEU A 430 -70.42 89.76 -18.39
CA LEU A 430 -70.06 88.84 -19.49
C LEU A 430 -69.79 87.41 -19.03
N ALA A 431 -69.38 87.22 -17.77
CA ALA A 431 -69.27 85.89 -17.17
C ALA A 431 -70.65 85.28 -16.89
N GLN A 432 -71.66 86.12 -16.64
CA GLN A 432 -73.05 85.75 -16.36
C GLN A 432 -73.86 85.27 -17.58
N LEU A 433 -73.33 85.39 -18.81
CA LEU A 433 -73.94 84.81 -20.03
C LEU A 433 -73.42 83.39 -20.32
N SER A 434 -72.60 82.81 -19.44
CA SER A 434 -72.17 81.41 -19.55
C SER A 434 -73.22 80.44 -19.02
N ASP A 435 -73.25 79.21 -19.55
CA ASP A 435 -74.31 78.17 -19.52
C ASP A 435 -75.10 77.91 -18.21
N ASP A 436 -74.78 78.51 -17.07
CA ASP A 436 -75.22 78.06 -15.74
C ASP A 436 -76.04 79.08 -14.92
N THR A 437 -76.61 80.11 -15.54
CA THR A 437 -77.28 81.20 -14.81
C THR A 437 -78.73 81.44 -15.24
N GLN A 438 -79.66 81.06 -14.36
CA GLN A 438 -81.05 81.56 -14.29
C GLN A 438 -81.14 83.08 -13.95
N HIS A 439 -80.11 83.89 -14.22
CA HIS A 439 -79.92 85.23 -13.67
C HIS A 439 -80.16 86.38 -14.67
N GLY A 440 -81.09 86.20 -15.62
CA GLY A 440 -81.45 87.26 -16.57
C GLY A 440 -81.96 88.56 -15.91
N GLU A 441 -82.34 88.53 -14.63
CA GLU A 441 -82.90 89.67 -13.89
C GLU A 441 -81.85 90.56 -13.21
N GLU A 442 -80.57 90.16 -13.10
CA GLU A 442 -79.51 90.91 -12.40
C GLU A 442 -78.50 91.60 -13.32
N TRP A 443 -78.60 91.43 -14.64
CA TRP A 443 -77.69 92.09 -15.58
C TRP A 443 -77.88 93.60 -15.59
N GLN A 444 -76.80 94.36 -15.40
CA GLN A 444 -76.79 95.82 -15.54
C GLN A 444 -75.83 96.24 -16.67
N PRO A 445 -76.25 97.21 -17.52
CA PRO A 445 -75.41 97.69 -18.60
C PRO A 445 -74.13 98.34 -18.05
N SER A 446 -72.99 98.04 -18.68
CA SER A 446 -71.72 98.64 -18.28
C SER A 446 -71.76 100.16 -18.40
N THR A 447 -71.10 100.88 -17.48
CA THR A 447 -70.96 102.33 -17.55
C THR A 447 -69.68 102.78 -18.26
N MET A 448 -68.71 101.88 -18.46
CA MET A 448 -67.45 102.14 -19.14
C MET A 448 -67.16 101.05 -20.20
N PRO A 449 -66.51 101.39 -21.33
CA PRO A 449 -66.02 100.38 -22.26
C PRO A 449 -65.09 99.38 -21.54
N PRO A 450 -65.18 98.08 -21.85
CA PRO A 450 -64.35 97.07 -21.22
C PRO A 450 -62.93 97.08 -21.80
N ASP A 451 -61.93 96.82 -20.96
CA ASP A 451 -60.56 96.59 -21.40
C ASP A 451 -60.36 95.18 -21.98
N ILE A 452 -61.28 94.26 -21.69
CA ILE A 452 -61.25 92.85 -22.10
C ILE A 452 -62.64 92.39 -22.54
N VAL A 453 -62.72 91.78 -23.71
CA VAL A 453 -63.93 91.15 -24.24
C VAL A 453 -63.72 89.63 -24.28
N PRO A 454 -64.40 88.83 -23.45
CA PRO A 454 -64.38 87.38 -23.59
C PRO A 454 -65.17 86.99 -24.83
N ILE A 455 -64.62 86.07 -25.62
CA ILE A 455 -65.21 85.56 -26.88
C ILE A 455 -65.52 84.06 -26.83
N GLY A 456 -65.15 83.38 -25.74
CA GLY A 456 -65.41 81.95 -25.54
C GLY A 456 -64.42 81.31 -24.56
N ARG A 457 -64.23 79.99 -24.68
CA ARG A 457 -63.23 79.21 -23.94
C ARG A 457 -62.61 78.18 -24.88
N TYR A 458 -61.33 77.86 -24.69
CA TYR A 458 -60.64 76.78 -25.40
C TYR A 458 -60.00 75.81 -24.41
N GLN A 459 -59.83 74.56 -24.84
CA GLN A 459 -59.12 73.55 -24.07
C GLN A 459 -57.62 73.75 -24.29
N PHE A 460 -56.85 73.89 -23.21
CA PHE A 460 -55.40 73.94 -23.32
C PHE A 460 -54.87 72.52 -23.53
N GLN A 461 -54.03 72.36 -24.54
CA GLN A 461 -53.36 71.11 -24.84
C GLN A 461 -51.90 71.41 -25.16
N LEU A 462 -51.00 70.65 -24.54
CA LEU A 462 -49.60 70.68 -24.91
C LEU A 462 -49.40 69.88 -26.20
N PRO A 463 -48.43 70.27 -27.05
CA PRO A 463 -48.01 69.45 -28.18
C PRO A 463 -47.58 68.05 -27.73
N GLU A 464 -47.81 67.03 -28.56
CA GLU A 464 -47.41 65.64 -28.26
C GLU A 464 -45.90 65.48 -27.99
N SER A 465 -45.07 66.36 -28.55
CA SER A 465 -43.63 66.43 -28.29
C SER A 465 -43.27 66.67 -26.83
N ASN A 466 -44.22 67.11 -26.00
CA ASN A 466 -44.01 67.47 -24.59
C ASN A 466 -44.58 66.41 -23.63
N HIS A 467 -44.63 65.15 -24.05
CA HIS A 467 -45.21 64.04 -23.29
C HIS A 467 -44.57 63.81 -21.90
N GLU A 468 -43.32 64.22 -21.68
CA GLU A 468 -42.64 64.16 -20.37
C GLU A 468 -43.36 64.98 -19.27
N LEU A 469 -44.15 65.98 -19.68
CA LEU A 469 -44.96 66.83 -18.79
C LEU A 469 -46.43 66.42 -18.74
N ARG A 470 -46.84 65.34 -19.42
CA ARG A 470 -48.26 64.94 -19.54
C ARG A 470 -48.93 64.65 -18.20
N ASN A 471 -48.16 64.20 -17.22
CA ASN A 471 -48.64 63.88 -15.87
C ASN A 471 -48.56 65.07 -14.90
N GLU A 472 -47.99 66.20 -15.34
CA GLU A 472 -47.99 67.42 -14.55
C GLU A 472 -49.38 68.09 -14.58
N PRO A 473 -49.74 68.91 -13.56
CA PRO A 473 -50.97 69.68 -13.58
C PRO A 473 -51.04 70.59 -14.81
N MET A 474 -52.22 70.65 -15.45
CA MET A 474 -52.48 71.49 -16.63
C MET A 474 -53.80 72.25 -16.47
N PRO A 475 -53.91 73.48 -16.99
CA PRO A 475 -55.19 74.18 -16.98
C PRO A 475 -56.17 73.46 -17.92
N ALA A 476 -57.32 73.04 -17.41
CA ALA A 476 -58.27 72.26 -18.20
C ALA A 476 -58.94 73.08 -19.32
N ARG A 477 -59.25 74.36 -19.05
CA ARG A 477 -59.89 75.29 -19.99
C ARG A 477 -59.37 76.70 -19.75
N LEU A 478 -59.11 77.42 -20.84
CA LEU A 478 -58.70 78.82 -20.82
C LEU A 478 -59.79 79.68 -21.46
N PRO A 479 -60.14 80.85 -20.89
CA PRO A 479 -61.01 81.80 -21.55
C PRO A 479 -60.33 82.33 -22.82
N ALA A 480 -61.07 82.44 -23.92
CA ALA A 480 -60.65 83.19 -25.10
C ALA A 480 -61.04 84.65 -24.88
N ILE A 481 -60.06 85.56 -24.89
CA ILE A 481 -60.31 86.99 -24.66
C ILE A 481 -59.69 87.84 -25.78
N LEU A 482 -60.30 88.99 -26.04
CA LEU A 482 -59.77 90.08 -26.84
C LEU A 482 -59.44 91.25 -25.92
N SER A 483 -58.21 91.76 -25.97
CA SER A 483 -57.84 92.98 -25.25
C SER A 483 -58.29 94.19 -26.06
N PHE A 484 -59.15 95.05 -25.52
CA PHE A 484 -59.70 96.20 -26.23
C PHE A 484 -59.23 97.51 -25.59
N PRO A 485 -58.86 98.56 -26.37
CA PRO A 485 -58.82 98.60 -27.83
C PRO A 485 -57.53 98.03 -28.46
N ALA A 486 -56.53 97.64 -27.64
CA ALA A 486 -55.17 97.34 -28.12
C ALA A 486 -55.07 96.16 -29.11
N HIS A 487 -55.81 95.07 -28.87
CA HIS A 487 -55.79 93.82 -29.64
C HIS A 487 -57.21 93.27 -29.87
N GLY A 488 -58.12 94.13 -30.34
CA GLY A 488 -59.55 93.82 -30.51
C GLY A 488 -59.93 93.11 -31.82
N SER A 489 -58.98 92.79 -32.71
CA SER A 489 -59.26 92.16 -34.00
C SER A 489 -59.36 90.64 -33.88
N LEU A 490 -60.43 90.06 -34.42
CA LEU A 490 -60.66 88.61 -34.49
C LEU A 490 -60.65 88.14 -35.95
N LEU A 491 -59.79 87.17 -36.25
CA LEU A 491 -59.77 86.46 -37.53
C LEU A 491 -60.13 84.98 -37.28
N LEU A 492 -61.20 84.51 -37.91
CA LEU A 492 -61.57 83.10 -37.90
C LEU A 492 -61.24 82.49 -39.25
N ASN A 493 -60.39 81.46 -39.25
CA ASN A 493 -60.12 80.66 -40.43
C ASN A 493 -60.80 79.31 -40.26
N ALA A 494 -61.76 79.00 -41.12
CA ALA A 494 -62.53 77.77 -41.08
C ALA A 494 -62.63 77.17 -42.48
N THR A 495 -62.61 75.83 -42.56
CA THR A 495 -62.96 75.11 -43.79
C THR A 495 -64.47 75.17 -44.04
N ASP A 496 -64.93 74.74 -45.20
CA ASP A 496 -66.36 74.76 -45.56
C ASP A 496 -67.24 74.07 -44.50
N ALA A 497 -66.77 72.95 -43.94
CA ALA A 497 -67.47 72.22 -42.88
C ALA A 497 -67.56 72.98 -41.54
N GLY A 498 -66.65 73.93 -41.30
CA GLY A 498 -66.59 74.75 -40.08
C GLY A 498 -67.25 76.13 -40.22
N ARG A 499 -67.80 76.45 -41.40
CA ARG A 499 -68.36 77.78 -41.71
C ARG A 499 -69.45 78.19 -40.72
N ASP A 500 -70.41 77.32 -40.45
CA ASP A 500 -71.53 77.62 -39.55
C ASP A 500 -71.06 77.84 -38.12
N ALA A 501 -70.07 77.06 -37.66
CA ALA A 501 -69.45 77.25 -36.36
C ALA A 501 -68.70 78.58 -36.26
N ALA A 502 -67.97 78.98 -37.31
CA ALA A 502 -67.28 80.27 -37.35
C ALA A 502 -68.26 81.45 -37.33
N ILE A 503 -69.37 81.35 -38.07
CA ILE A 503 -70.47 82.32 -38.01
C ILE A 503 -71.03 82.38 -36.59
N GLY A 504 -71.27 81.24 -35.95
CA GLY A 504 -71.72 81.18 -34.55
C GLY A 504 -70.77 81.91 -33.58
N VAL A 505 -69.45 81.78 -33.76
CA VAL A 505 -68.46 82.53 -32.94
C VAL A 505 -68.55 84.04 -33.19
N LEU A 506 -68.74 84.49 -34.44
CA LEU A 506 -68.93 85.92 -34.74
C LEU A 506 -70.23 86.48 -34.15
N GLN A 507 -71.32 85.71 -34.22
CA GLN A 507 -72.59 86.08 -33.58
C GLN A 507 -72.44 86.17 -32.06
N ASN A 508 -71.81 85.17 -31.44
CA ASN A 508 -71.54 85.17 -30.00
C ASN A 508 -70.66 86.37 -29.58
N THR A 509 -69.60 86.64 -30.34
CA THR A 509 -68.72 87.79 -30.10
C THR A 509 -69.51 89.10 -30.21
N THR A 510 -70.40 89.23 -31.19
CA THR A 510 -71.28 90.39 -31.35
C THR A 510 -72.20 90.58 -30.15
N LEU A 511 -72.84 89.50 -29.67
CA LEU A 511 -73.67 89.53 -28.46
C LEU A 511 -72.88 89.97 -27.23
N GLN A 512 -71.67 89.43 -27.07
CA GLN A 512 -70.79 89.78 -25.96
C GLN A 512 -70.36 91.25 -26.03
N LEU A 513 -70.03 91.77 -27.21
CA LEU A 513 -69.73 93.21 -27.37
C LEU A 513 -70.93 94.08 -26.99
N LEU A 514 -72.14 93.73 -27.43
CA LEU A 514 -73.37 94.46 -27.07
C LEU A 514 -73.63 94.44 -25.55
N ALA A 515 -73.39 93.30 -24.89
CA ALA A 515 -73.57 93.15 -23.46
C ALA A 515 -72.47 93.84 -22.62
N ALA A 516 -71.28 94.02 -23.17
CA ALA A 516 -70.12 94.51 -22.45
C ALA A 516 -69.93 96.03 -22.54
N PHE A 517 -70.34 96.62 -23.66
CA PHE A 517 -70.18 98.05 -23.90
C PHE A 517 -71.39 98.84 -23.36
N PRO A 518 -71.19 100.07 -22.88
CA PRO A 518 -72.31 100.93 -22.52
C PRO A 518 -73.25 101.16 -23.72
N PRO A 519 -74.58 101.22 -23.52
CA PRO A 519 -75.52 101.56 -24.57
C PRO A 519 -75.12 102.85 -25.32
N GLY A 520 -75.22 102.85 -26.65
CA GLY A 520 -74.79 103.95 -27.52
C GLY A 520 -73.28 104.17 -27.65
N LYS A 521 -72.43 103.32 -27.05
CA LYS A 521 -70.95 103.39 -27.19
C LYS A 521 -70.35 102.35 -28.12
N LEU A 522 -71.16 101.45 -28.67
CA LEU A 522 -70.76 100.47 -29.68
C LEU A 522 -71.49 100.78 -30.99
N ARG A 523 -70.76 100.82 -32.11
CA ARG A 523 -71.34 100.88 -33.46
C ARG A 523 -70.92 99.63 -34.22
N LEU A 524 -71.88 98.89 -34.72
CA LEU A 524 -71.64 97.66 -35.48
C LEU A 524 -71.86 97.90 -36.97
N THR A 525 -70.88 97.50 -37.78
CA THR A 525 -71.01 97.45 -39.24
C THR A 525 -70.80 96.01 -39.68
N ILE A 526 -71.87 95.38 -40.15
CA ILE A 526 -71.87 93.97 -40.57
C ILE A 526 -71.95 93.92 -42.09
N ILE A 527 -71.00 93.22 -42.71
CA ILE A 527 -70.94 93.02 -44.16
C ILE A 527 -70.99 91.50 -44.42
N ASP A 528 -72.13 91.01 -44.89
CA ASP A 528 -72.33 89.60 -45.25
C ASP A 528 -72.51 89.45 -46.77
N PRO A 529 -71.42 89.26 -47.54
CA PRO A 529 -71.47 89.28 -49.00
C PRO A 529 -72.13 88.05 -49.62
N LEU A 530 -72.30 86.95 -48.88
CA LEU A 530 -72.79 85.68 -49.42
C LEU A 530 -74.10 85.22 -48.78
N GLY A 531 -74.36 85.56 -47.51
CA GLY A 531 -75.58 85.17 -46.80
C GLY A 531 -76.74 86.17 -46.95
N LEU A 532 -76.58 87.22 -47.75
CA LEU A 532 -77.60 88.27 -47.97
C LEU A 532 -78.12 88.90 -46.67
N GLY A 533 -77.32 88.88 -45.60
CA GLY A 533 -77.69 89.38 -44.27
C GLY A 533 -78.43 88.37 -43.38
N GLN A 534 -78.76 87.17 -43.87
CA GLN A 534 -79.46 86.14 -43.10
C GLN A 534 -78.70 85.76 -41.82
N ASN A 535 -77.37 85.67 -41.90
CA ASN A 535 -76.52 85.26 -40.79
C ASN A 535 -76.55 86.21 -39.59
N PHE A 536 -76.96 87.47 -39.75
CA PHE A 536 -77.02 88.45 -38.65
C PHE A 536 -78.39 89.13 -38.55
N SER A 537 -79.41 88.56 -39.21
CA SER A 537 -80.77 89.10 -39.26
C SER A 537 -81.39 89.31 -37.88
N ALA A 538 -81.11 88.43 -36.92
CA ALA A 538 -81.59 88.55 -35.53
C ALA A 538 -81.15 89.85 -34.84
N PHE A 539 -79.99 90.42 -35.22
CA PHE A 539 -79.49 91.67 -34.64
C PHE A 539 -80.13 92.91 -35.25
N MET A 540 -80.73 92.81 -36.44
CA MET A 540 -81.31 93.97 -37.13
C MET A 540 -82.59 94.49 -36.45
N HIS A 541 -83.25 93.64 -35.66
CA HIS A 541 -84.44 93.99 -34.87
C HIS A 541 -84.12 94.61 -33.50
N LEU A 542 -82.84 94.79 -33.13
CA LEU A 542 -82.47 95.37 -31.84
C LEU A 542 -82.94 96.83 -31.69
N ALA A 543 -82.94 97.60 -32.79
CA ALA A 543 -83.41 98.98 -32.81
C ALA A 543 -84.93 99.10 -32.60
N ASP A 544 -85.70 98.06 -32.94
CA ASP A 544 -87.15 98.01 -32.71
C ASP A 544 -87.49 97.84 -31.22
N TYR A 545 -86.52 97.38 -30.41
CA TYR A 545 -86.68 97.14 -28.97
C TYR A 545 -86.21 98.34 -28.10
N ASP A 546 -85.02 98.89 -28.36
CA ASP A 546 -84.53 100.14 -27.75
C ASP A 546 -83.55 100.83 -28.72
N GLU A 547 -83.86 102.06 -29.12
CA GLU A 547 -83.03 102.87 -30.05
C GLU A 547 -81.61 103.10 -29.51
N ARG A 548 -81.35 102.94 -28.21
CA ARG A 548 -80.02 103.08 -27.59
C ARG A 548 -79.10 101.88 -27.80
N LEU A 549 -79.60 100.77 -28.32
CA LEU A 549 -78.85 99.52 -28.53
C LEU A 549 -78.11 99.44 -29.88
N VAL A 550 -78.33 100.40 -30.80
CA VAL A 550 -77.76 100.42 -32.16
C VAL A 550 -77.06 101.74 -32.49
#